data_AF-A0A9D1JRS3-F1
#
_entry.id   AF-A0A9D1JRS3-F1
#
_cell.length_a   1.000
_cell.length_b   1.000
_cell.length_c   1.000
_cell.angle_alpha   90.00
_cell.angle_beta   90.00
_cell.angle_gamma   90.00
#
_symmetry.space_group_name_H-M   'P 1'
#
loop_
_entity.id
_entity.type
_entity.pdbx_description
1 polymer ?
#
loop_
_entity_poly.entity_id
_entity_poly.type
_entity_poly.pdbx_seq_one_letter_code
_entity_poly.pdbx_strand_id
1 'polypeptide(L)'
;MASVHFVWQPSREAALAHEDWVNITDVGVTGQHDRQVLYDELANAYAQLCVDGKIPVIEDVPDEYLEDKHVSMLSEIWLNDTEMLYDSNDNPYGPFGLTTDDYKYCWYSSQQESYMMVIDTGLVTDNMSIPLIIREYVHALGGTYDVSGREHAYTSQWTIGSDTWVMKSVHSNDGVQSLKFWKNGSPLDISYITVDEDTNVAATFCAGISVKDFCRLFDLSFEISESDRRISFYKS
;
A
#
# COMPACT_ATOMS: atom_id res chain seq x y z
N MET A 1 -20.64 -12.53 -22.60
CA MET A 1 -20.25 -11.24 -23.20
C MET A 1 -18.87 -11.47 -23.82
N ALA A 2 -18.61 -11.06 -25.06
CA ALA A 2 -17.30 -11.26 -25.68
C ALA A 2 -16.36 -10.13 -25.24
N SER A 3 -15.12 -10.48 -24.87
CA SER A 3 -14.04 -9.54 -24.54
C SER A 3 -12.86 -9.79 -25.47
N VAL A 4 -12.09 -8.74 -25.73
CA VAL A 4 -10.77 -8.83 -26.36
C VAL A 4 -9.73 -8.57 -25.28
N HIS A 5 -8.83 -9.54 -25.11
CA HIS A 5 -7.70 -9.46 -24.19
C HIS A 5 -6.51 -8.87 -24.94
N PHE A 6 -6.03 -7.69 -24.51
CA PHE A 6 -4.85 -7.06 -25.08
C PHE A 6 -3.63 -7.41 -24.25
N VAL A 7 -2.66 -8.05 -24.88
CA VAL A 7 -1.41 -8.46 -24.21
C VAL A 7 -0.21 -7.86 -24.92
N TRP A 8 0.80 -7.51 -24.13
CA TRP A 8 2.14 -7.20 -24.63
C TRP A 8 3.01 -8.46 -24.54
N GLN A 9 3.92 -8.57 -25.50
CA GLN A 9 4.89 -9.66 -25.59
C GLN A 9 6.23 -9.12 -26.11
N PRO A 10 7.36 -9.60 -25.59
CA PRO A 10 8.68 -9.07 -25.94
C PRO A 10 9.13 -9.50 -27.36
N SER A 11 8.58 -10.60 -27.88
CA SER A 11 8.95 -11.15 -29.18
C SER A 11 7.84 -12.04 -29.75
N ARG A 12 7.96 -12.39 -31.03
CA ARG A 12 7.07 -13.35 -31.69
C ARG A 12 7.27 -14.77 -31.15
N GLU A 13 8.49 -15.11 -30.75
CA GLU A 13 8.82 -16.40 -30.16
C GLU A 13 8.12 -16.56 -28.80
N ALA A 14 8.19 -15.54 -27.94
CA ALA A 14 7.46 -15.50 -26.66
C ALA A 14 5.93 -15.55 -26.85
N ALA A 15 5.43 -14.87 -27.90
CA ALA A 15 4.03 -14.97 -28.33
C ALA A 15 3.59 -16.41 -28.60
N LEU A 16 4.41 -17.16 -29.33
CA LEU A 16 4.08 -18.54 -29.71
C LEU A 16 4.24 -19.49 -28.52
N ALA A 17 5.22 -19.24 -27.65
CA ALA A 17 5.48 -20.03 -26.45
C ALA A 17 4.46 -19.78 -25.31
N HIS A 18 3.71 -18.68 -25.36
CA HIS A 18 2.83 -18.23 -24.27
C HIS A 18 3.59 -17.95 -22.97
N GLU A 19 4.83 -17.47 -23.11
CA GLU A 19 5.74 -17.14 -22.02
C GLU A 19 5.84 -15.61 -21.88
N ASP A 20 5.93 -15.11 -20.65
CA ASP A 20 6.18 -13.70 -20.33
C ASP A 20 5.17 -12.69 -20.89
N TRP A 21 3.90 -13.09 -21.01
CA TRP A 21 2.84 -12.18 -21.44
C TRP A 21 2.48 -11.19 -20.34
N VAL A 22 2.38 -9.91 -20.70
CA VAL A 22 1.88 -8.86 -19.82
C VAL A 22 0.48 -8.50 -20.28
N ASN A 23 -0.53 -8.71 -19.43
CA ASN A 23 -1.88 -8.23 -19.72
C ASN A 23 -1.90 -6.70 -19.69
N ILE A 24 -2.32 -6.07 -20.79
CA ILE A 24 -2.49 -4.63 -20.88
C ILE A 24 -3.86 -4.23 -20.33
N THR A 25 -4.93 -4.77 -20.92
CA THR A 25 -6.31 -4.48 -20.55
C THR A 25 -7.29 -5.44 -21.26
N ASP A 26 -8.51 -5.50 -20.76
CA ASP A 26 -9.62 -6.26 -21.33
C ASP A 26 -10.73 -5.32 -21.80
N VAL A 27 -11.06 -5.37 -23.09
CA VAL A 27 -12.10 -4.51 -23.68
C VAL A 27 -13.31 -5.33 -24.06
N GLY A 28 -14.48 -4.94 -23.56
CA GLY A 28 -15.76 -5.56 -23.92
C GLY A 28 -16.15 -5.26 -25.38
N VAL A 29 -16.60 -6.27 -26.13
CA VAL A 29 -17.12 -6.06 -27.49
C VAL A 29 -18.60 -5.72 -27.40
N THR A 30 -18.90 -4.43 -27.24
CA THR A 30 -20.27 -3.92 -27.07
C THR A 30 -20.84 -3.25 -28.32
N GLY A 31 -19.99 -2.90 -29.29
CA GLY A 31 -20.36 -2.14 -30.50
C GLY A 31 -20.66 -0.66 -30.25
N GLN A 32 -20.41 -0.15 -29.03
CA GLN A 32 -20.75 1.22 -28.62
C GLN A 32 -19.52 2.10 -28.35
N HIS A 33 -18.32 1.58 -28.54
CA HIS A 33 -17.10 2.31 -28.19
C HIS A 33 -16.67 3.27 -29.29
N ASP A 34 -16.39 4.52 -28.89
CA ASP A 34 -15.68 5.45 -29.75
C ASP A 34 -14.23 5.00 -29.94
N ARG A 35 -13.71 5.15 -31.15
CA ARG A 35 -12.36 4.68 -31.50
C ARG A 35 -11.28 5.41 -30.70
N GLN A 36 -11.42 6.72 -30.53
CA GLN A 36 -10.41 7.53 -29.85
C GLN A 36 -10.40 7.21 -28.36
N VAL A 37 -11.59 7.06 -27.75
CA VAL A 37 -11.72 6.64 -26.35
C VAL A 37 -11.02 5.30 -26.09
N LEU A 38 -11.24 4.29 -26.94
CA LEU A 38 -10.55 3.00 -26.80
C LEU A 38 -9.04 3.09 -26.97
N TYR A 39 -8.59 3.93 -27.92
CA TYR A 39 -7.17 4.14 -28.13
C TYR A 39 -6.53 4.77 -26.90
N ASP A 40 -7.15 5.82 -26.34
CA ASP A 40 -6.65 6.50 -25.16
C ASP A 40 -6.68 5.61 -23.92
N GLU A 41 -7.72 4.79 -23.73
CA GLU A 41 -7.76 3.79 -22.66
C GLU A 41 -6.61 2.78 -22.77
N LEU A 42 -6.38 2.23 -23.98
CA LEU A 42 -5.31 1.27 -24.23
C LEU A 42 -3.92 1.91 -24.07
N ALA A 43 -3.72 3.11 -24.61
CA ALA A 43 -2.47 3.85 -24.53
C ALA A 43 -2.14 4.21 -23.07
N ASN A 44 -3.15 4.64 -22.29
CA ASN A 44 -2.97 4.92 -20.87
C ASN A 44 -2.61 3.69 -20.05
N ALA A 45 -3.25 2.55 -20.31
CA ALA A 45 -2.93 1.29 -19.64
C ALA A 45 -1.52 0.81 -20.00
N TYR A 46 -1.15 0.88 -21.28
CA TYR A 46 0.18 0.54 -21.76
C TYR A 46 1.26 1.43 -21.12
N ALA A 47 1.05 2.75 -21.11
CA ALA A 47 1.96 3.70 -20.50
C ALA A 47 2.13 3.46 -19.00
N GLN A 48 1.05 3.16 -18.27
CA GLN A 48 1.14 2.81 -16.84
C GLN A 48 1.97 1.54 -16.62
N LEU A 49 1.85 0.52 -17.48
CA LEU A 49 2.68 -0.69 -17.40
C LEU A 49 4.15 -0.44 -17.72
N CYS A 50 4.45 0.55 -18.56
CA CYS A 50 5.81 1.01 -18.81
C CYS A 50 6.38 1.74 -17.60
N VAL A 51 5.60 2.63 -16.97
CA VAL A 51 5.98 3.32 -15.72
C VAL A 51 6.20 2.32 -14.57
N ASP A 52 5.32 1.34 -14.43
CA ASP A 52 5.47 0.20 -13.51
C ASP A 52 6.65 -0.73 -13.88
N GLY A 53 7.37 -0.47 -14.99
CA GLY A 53 8.47 -1.27 -15.54
C GLY A 53 8.12 -2.73 -15.84
N LYS A 54 6.84 -3.05 -16.01
CA LYS A 54 6.37 -4.37 -16.47
C LYS A 54 6.60 -4.53 -17.97
N ILE A 55 6.61 -3.41 -18.71
CA ILE A 55 6.95 -3.33 -20.13
C ILE A 55 8.22 -2.45 -20.26
N PRO A 56 9.36 -3.00 -20.69
CA PRO A 56 10.66 -2.32 -20.63
C PRO A 56 10.96 -1.48 -21.88
N VAL A 57 9.99 -0.66 -22.33
CA VAL A 57 10.13 0.21 -23.53
C VAL A 57 9.47 1.57 -23.31
N ILE A 58 9.71 2.17 -22.13
CA ILE A 58 9.12 3.46 -21.73
C ILE A 58 9.51 4.60 -22.67
N GLU A 59 10.68 4.52 -23.29
CA GLU A 59 11.22 5.49 -24.25
C GLU A 59 10.38 5.66 -25.53
N ASP A 60 9.55 4.66 -25.84
CA ASP A 60 8.67 4.68 -27.01
C ASP A 60 7.27 5.26 -26.69
N VAL A 61 6.99 5.55 -25.41
CA VAL A 61 5.70 6.10 -24.97
C VAL A 61 5.70 7.63 -25.17
N PRO A 62 4.71 8.21 -25.87
CA PRO A 62 4.61 9.65 -25.99
C PRO A 62 4.47 10.35 -24.63
N ASP A 63 5.16 11.48 -24.45
CA ASP A 63 5.21 12.24 -23.20
C ASP A 63 3.81 12.59 -22.64
N GLU A 64 2.83 12.85 -23.51
CA GLU A 64 1.44 13.16 -23.11
C GLU A 64 0.75 12.00 -22.36
N TYR A 65 1.17 10.76 -22.62
CA TYR A 65 0.70 9.59 -21.89
C TYR A 65 1.58 9.24 -20.68
N LEU A 66 2.67 9.98 -20.44
CA LEU A 66 3.50 9.83 -19.24
C LEU A 66 3.23 10.92 -18.21
N GLU A 67 2.61 12.03 -18.61
CA GLU A 67 2.22 13.13 -17.75
C GLU A 67 1.36 12.62 -16.57
N ASP A 68 1.72 13.05 -15.36
CA ASP A 68 1.06 12.71 -14.09
C ASP A 68 0.98 11.20 -13.76
N LYS A 69 1.72 10.34 -14.46
CA LYS A 69 1.83 8.93 -14.10
C LYS A 69 2.89 8.72 -13.04
N HIS A 70 2.55 7.85 -12.10
CA HIS A 70 3.38 7.44 -10.98
C HIS A 70 3.57 5.94 -11.02
N VAL A 71 4.70 5.44 -10.53
CA VAL A 71 4.88 4.00 -10.26
C VAL A 71 3.78 3.55 -9.31
N SER A 72 2.96 2.57 -9.73
CA SER A 72 1.78 2.16 -8.96
C SER A 72 2.13 1.57 -7.61
N MET A 73 3.28 0.90 -7.51
CA MET A 73 3.73 0.15 -6.35
C MET A 73 5.24 0.32 -6.14
N LEU A 74 5.62 0.89 -5.01
CA LEU A 74 6.99 0.92 -4.49
C LEU A 74 7.18 -0.31 -3.60
N SER A 75 8.09 -1.21 -3.98
CA SER A 75 8.35 -2.47 -3.26
C SER A 75 9.46 -2.34 -2.21
N GLU A 76 10.25 -1.28 -2.29
CA GLU A 76 11.36 -1.03 -1.39
C GLU A 76 10.98 0.00 -0.33
N ILE A 77 11.03 -0.39 0.94
CA ILE A 77 10.73 0.50 2.08
C ILE A 77 11.98 0.60 2.93
N TRP A 78 12.45 1.82 3.14
CA TRP A 78 13.68 2.11 3.88
C TRP A 78 13.39 3.02 5.07
N LEU A 79 14.08 2.80 6.19
CA LEU A 79 14.00 3.62 7.40
C LEU A 79 15.42 3.89 7.92
N ASN A 80 15.81 5.17 7.97
CA ASN A 80 17.17 5.60 8.35
C ASN A 80 18.26 4.77 7.64
N ASP A 81 18.20 4.73 6.30
CA ASP A 81 19.13 4.01 5.42
C ASP A 81 19.16 2.47 5.58
N THR A 82 18.18 1.90 6.30
CA THR A 82 18.04 0.44 6.47
C THR A 82 16.75 -0.03 5.82
N GLU A 83 16.82 -1.11 5.04
CA GLU A 83 15.63 -1.72 4.44
C GLU A 83 14.73 -2.34 5.52
N MET A 84 13.42 -2.08 5.45
CA MET A 84 12.39 -2.70 6.27
C MET A 84 11.95 -4.00 5.62
N LEU A 85 12.37 -5.14 6.17
CA LEU A 85 12.12 -6.46 5.58
C LEU A 85 10.74 -7.05 5.91
N TYR A 86 10.11 -6.59 7.00
CA TYR A 86 8.84 -7.12 7.53
C TYR A 86 8.87 -8.64 7.79
N ASP A 87 10.02 -9.18 8.14
CA ASP A 87 10.28 -10.62 8.33
C ASP A 87 10.27 -11.04 9.82
N SER A 88 9.76 -10.17 10.70
CA SER A 88 9.59 -10.50 12.11
C SER A 88 8.63 -11.68 12.29
N ASN A 89 9.01 -12.62 13.15
CA ASN A 89 8.21 -13.78 13.50
C ASN A 89 7.74 -13.77 14.97
N ASP A 90 8.06 -12.69 15.70
CA ASP A 90 7.71 -12.55 17.11
C ASP A 90 6.24 -12.12 17.23
N ASN A 91 5.35 -13.04 17.62
CA ASN A 91 3.96 -12.74 17.93
C ASN A 91 3.63 -13.01 19.41
N PRO A 92 3.60 -11.98 20.27
CA PRO A 92 3.25 -12.16 21.68
C PRO A 92 1.74 -12.20 21.93
N TYR A 93 0.89 -12.00 20.90
CA TYR A 93 -0.56 -11.81 21.04
C TYR A 93 -1.39 -12.98 20.50
N GLY A 94 -0.77 -14.05 20.02
CA GLY A 94 -1.50 -15.21 19.54
C GLY A 94 -0.61 -16.38 19.13
N PRO A 95 -1.19 -17.57 18.93
CA PRO A 95 -0.47 -18.76 18.49
C PRO A 95 -0.19 -18.80 16.98
N PHE A 96 -0.83 -17.92 16.20
CA PHE A 96 -0.65 -17.82 14.76
C PHE A 96 0.51 -16.87 14.41
N GLY A 97 1.07 -17.00 13.21
CA GLY A 97 2.17 -16.16 12.74
C GLY A 97 1.76 -14.70 12.49
N LEU A 98 2.74 -13.89 12.06
CA LEU A 98 2.47 -12.56 11.54
C LEU A 98 2.18 -12.63 10.04
N THR A 99 1.51 -11.60 9.52
CA THR A 99 1.29 -11.37 8.08
C THR A 99 1.88 -10.03 7.67
N THR A 100 2.90 -9.55 8.38
CA THR A 100 3.46 -8.19 8.17
C THR A 100 4.10 -8.05 6.79
N ASP A 101 4.73 -9.12 6.31
CA ASP A 101 5.37 -9.25 5.01
C ASP A 101 4.41 -9.02 3.85
N ASP A 102 3.15 -9.43 4.00
CA ASP A 102 2.08 -9.17 3.02
C ASP A 102 1.85 -7.67 2.76
N TYR A 103 2.35 -6.78 3.62
CA TYR A 103 2.15 -5.33 3.53
C TYR A 103 3.43 -4.55 3.21
N LYS A 104 4.50 -5.21 2.76
CA LYS A 104 5.78 -4.59 2.35
C LYS A 104 5.67 -3.85 1.02
N TYR A 105 4.85 -2.80 0.99
CA TYR A 105 4.72 -1.91 -0.16
C TYR A 105 4.16 -0.55 0.22
N CYS A 106 4.32 0.38 -0.71
CA CYS A 106 3.63 1.66 -0.77
C CYS A 106 2.98 1.77 -2.15
N TRP A 107 1.70 2.15 -2.24
CA TRP A 107 1.01 2.24 -3.53
C TRP A 107 0.60 3.67 -3.84
N TYR A 108 0.59 4.03 -5.11
CA TYR A 108 0.01 5.30 -5.54
C TYR A 108 -1.50 5.16 -5.71
N SER A 109 -2.27 5.99 -5.00
CA SER A 109 -3.73 6.06 -5.17
C SER A 109 -4.08 7.30 -5.98
N SER A 110 -4.55 7.11 -7.21
CA SER A 110 -5.01 8.23 -8.05
C SER A 110 -6.21 8.96 -7.44
N GLN A 111 -7.07 8.27 -6.67
CA GLN A 111 -8.21 8.90 -6.01
C GLN A 111 -7.77 9.84 -4.89
N GLN A 112 -6.70 9.50 -4.17
CA GLN A 112 -6.14 10.31 -3.10
C GLN A 112 -5.03 11.26 -3.57
N GLU A 113 -4.61 11.14 -4.84
CA GLU A 113 -3.46 11.84 -5.44
C GLU A 113 -2.21 11.75 -4.55
N SER A 114 -1.96 10.56 -4.00
CA SER A 114 -0.91 10.36 -3.02
C SER A 114 -0.40 8.92 -2.99
N TYR A 115 0.85 8.79 -2.58
CA TYR A 115 1.39 7.52 -2.12
C TYR A 115 0.82 7.18 -0.73
N MET A 116 0.42 5.92 -0.58
CA MET A 116 -0.33 5.40 0.54
C MET A 116 0.44 4.26 1.22
N MET A 117 0.24 4.13 2.53
CA MET A 117 0.82 3.08 3.37
C MET A 117 -0.30 2.32 4.07
N VAL A 118 -0.14 1.01 4.22
CA VAL A 118 -1.03 0.21 5.05
C VAL A 118 -0.60 0.33 6.51
N ILE A 119 -1.57 0.45 7.41
CA ILE A 119 -1.39 0.32 8.85
C ILE A 119 -2.28 -0.77 9.42
N ASP A 120 -1.80 -1.44 10.45
CA ASP A 120 -2.67 -2.25 11.32
C ASP A 120 -3.55 -1.35 12.18
N THR A 121 -4.70 -1.86 12.59
CA THR A 121 -5.65 -1.13 13.45
C THR A 121 -5.59 -1.57 14.92
N GLY A 122 -4.55 -2.31 15.32
CA GLY A 122 -4.43 -2.83 16.68
C GLY A 122 -5.38 -4.00 16.99
N LEU A 123 -6.06 -4.56 15.99
CA LEU A 123 -6.87 -5.75 16.18
C LEU A 123 -5.97 -6.95 16.46
N VAL A 124 -6.04 -7.45 17.69
CA VAL A 124 -5.32 -8.64 18.15
C VAL A 124 -6.29 -9.65 18.74
N THR A 125 -6.32 -10.85 18.19
CA THR A 125 -7.13 -11.97 18.72
C THR A 125 -6.39 -13.28 18.56
N ASP A 126 -6.62 -14.23 19.47
CA ASP A 126 -5.93 -15.53 19.47
C ASP A 126 -6.28 -16.43 18.25
N ASN A 127 -7.22 -16.02 17.40
CA ASN A 127 -7.78 -16.83 16.32
C ASN A 127 -7.34 -16.41 14.91
N MET A 128 -6.35 -15.52 14.79
CA MET A 128 -5.89 -15.03 13.49
C MET A 128 -4.40 -14.69 13.49
N SER A 129 -3.81 -14.69 12.30
CA SER A 129 -2.54 -14.01 12.06
C SER A 129 -2.75 -12.50 12.09
N ILE A 130 -1.75 -11.76 12.58
CA ILE A 130 -1.85 -10.31 12.79
C ILE A 130 -0.76 -9.55 12.02
N PRO A 131 -1.07 -8.37 11.46
CA PRO A 131 -0.14 -7.62 10.62
C PRO A 131 0.93 -6.87 11.42
N LEU A 132 0.62 -6.28 12.58
CA LEU A 132 1.58 -5.55 13.46
C LEU A 132 2.56 -4.59 12.74
N ILE A 133 2.13 -3.92 11.67
CA ILE A 133 2.96 -3.03 10.84
C ILE A 133 3.55 -1.88 11.67
N ILE A 134 2.74 -1.21 12.49
CA ILE A 134 3.17 -0.08 13.33
C ILE A 134 4.29 -0.52 14.27
N ARG A 135 4.21 -1.75 14.81
CA ARG A 135 5.22 -2.27 15.73
C ARG A 135 6.59 -2.39 15.08
N GLU A 136 6.67 -2.81 13.82
CA GLU A 136 7.93 -2.94 13.09
C GLU A 136 8.68 -1.60 13.03
N TYR A 137 7.99 -0.52 12.72
CA TYR A 137 8.57 0.83 12.72
C TYR A 137 8.97 1.28 14.12
N VAL A 138 8.12 1.03 15.13
CA VAL A 138 8.41 1.40 16.51
C VAL A 138 9.68 0.70 17.01
N HIS A 139 9.81 -0.60 16.77
CA HIS A 139 10.99 -1.37 17.16
C HIS A 139 12.25 -0.90 16.41
N ALA A 140 12.15 -0.68 15.10
CA ALA A 140 13.27 -0.18 14.31
C ALA A 140 13.73 1.23 14.75
N LEU A 141 12.81 2.04 15.29
CA LEU A 141 13.11 3.35 15.89
C LEU A 141 13.59 3.28 17.35
N GLY A 142 13.76 2.08 17.91
CA GLY A 142 14.19 1.86 19.30
C GLY A 142 13.10 2.18 20.34
N GLY A 143 11.84 2.16 19.93
CA GLY A 143 10.68 2.40 20.76
C GLY A 143 10.08 1.14 21.38
N THR A 144 8.95 1.33 22.06
CA THR A 144 8.15 0.25 22.66
C THR A 144 6.71 0.34 22.17
N TYR A 145 6.10 -0.80 21.87
CA TYR A 145 4.71 -0.91 21.42
C TYR A 145 3.95 -1.86 22.33
N ASP A 146 2.73 -1.49 22.67
CA ASP A 146 1.77 -2.31 23.39
C ASP A 146 0.41 -2.22 22.69
N VAL A 147 -0.33 -3.33 22.70
CA VAL A 147 -1.71 -3.34 22.21
C VAL A 147 -2.58 -4.15 23.16
N SER A 148 -3.77 -3.63 23.39
CA SER A 148 -4.78 -4.26 24.21
C SER A 148 -6.16 -4.11 23.56
N GLY A 149 -7.03 -5.08 23.79
CA GLY A 149 -8.36 -5.09 23.20
C GLY A 149 -9.40 -5.67 24.14
N ARG A 150 -10.63 -5.23 23.97
CA ARG A 150 -11.81 -5.86 24.58
C ARG A 150 -12.97 -5.83 23.60
N GLU A 151 -13.49 -7.02 23.31
CA GLU A 151 -14.61 -7.24 22.38
C GLU A 151 -14.30 -6.66 20.99
N HIS A 152 -14.80 -5.46 20.71
CA HIS A 152 -14.71 -4.80 19.41
C HIS A 152 -13.88 -3.51 19.44
N ALA A 153 -13.30 -3.16 20.59
CA ALA A 153 -12.51 -1.95 20.77
C ALA A 153 -11.07 -2.30 21.13
N TYR A 154 -10.13 -1.73 20.40
CA TYR A 154 -8.71 -1.96 20.60
C TYR A 154 -7.98 -0.64 20.83
N THR A 155 -6.89 -0.70 21.57
CA THR A 155 -5.99 0.41 21.84
C THR A 155 -4.56 -0.05 21.64
N SER A 156 -3.90 0.53 20.64
CA SER A 156 -2.45 0.42 20.47
C SER A 156 -1.80 1.68 21.04
N GLN A 157 -0.71 1.52 21.76
CA GLN A 157 0.10 2.61 22.30
C GLN A 157 1.56 2.34 21.98
N TRP A 158 2.27 3.38 21.54
CA TRP A 158 3.70 3.27 21.36
C TRP A 158 4.45 4.51 21.84
N THR A 159 5.73 4.32 22.13
CA THR A 159 6.64 5.35 22.61
C THR A 159 7.93 5.30 21.82
N ILE A 160 8.38 6.46 21.34
CA ILE A 160 9.65 6.63 20.64
C ILE A 160 10.33 7.86 21.28
N GLY A 161 11.45 7.65 21.95
CA GLY A 161 12.08 8.70 22.74
C GLY A 161 11.15 9.19 23.87
N SER A 162 10.84 10.49 23.87
CA SER A 162 9.93 11.12 24.86
C SER A 162 8.47 11.16 24.42
N ASP A 163 8.19 10.86 23.15
CA ASP A 163 6.86 11.03 22.57
C ASP A 163 6.06 9.74 22.66
N THR A 164 4.76 9.89 22.93
CA THR A 164 3.82 8.78 23.04
C THR A 164 2.67 8.97 22.07
N TRP A 165 2.35 7.93 21.33
CA TRP A 165 1.21 7.86 20.45
C TRP A 165 0.20 6.85 20.97
N VAL A 166 -1.06 7.12 20.70
CA VAL A 166 -2.18 6.24 21.00
C VAL A 166 -3.05 6.15 19.77
N MET A 167 -3.38 4.93 19.37
CA MET A 167 -4.42 4.62 18.39
C MET A 167 -5.56 3.90 19.11
N LYS A 168 -6.80 4.33 18.84
CA LYS A 168 -8.00 3.60 19.24
C LYS A 168 -8.78 3.20 18.01
N SER A 169 -9.17 1.94 17.95
CA SER A 169 -9.98 1.39 16.87
C SER A 169 -11.26 0.76 17.40
N VAL A 170 -12.30 0.80 16.59
CA VAL A 170 -13.55 0.07 16.80
C VAL A 170 -13.86 -0.72 15.54
N HIS A 171 -14.22 -1.99 15.70
CA HIS A 171 -14.52 -2.91 14.61
C HIS A 171 -15.97 -3.40 14.67
N SER A 172 -16.51 -3.81 13.53
CA SER A 172 -17.71 -4.62 13.41
C SER A 172 -17.39 -5.86 12.56
N ASN A 173 -18.42 -6.66 12.27
CA ASN A 173 -18.28 -7.76 11.31
C ASN A 173 -17.97 -7.27 9.87
N ASP A 174 -18.27 -6.00 9.59
CA ASP A 174 -18.07 -5.36 8.28
C ASP A 174 -16.71 -4.65 8.20
N GLY A 175 -15.85 -4.77 9.21
CA GLY A 175 -14.51 -4.19 9.24
C GLY A 175 -14.35 -2.98 10.17
N VAL A 176 -13.41 -2.11 9.85
CA VAL A 176 -13.04 -0.93 10.67
C VAL A 176 -14.17 0.10 10.68
N GLN A 177 -14.71 0.42 11.86
CA GLN A 177 -15.78 1.41 12.04
C GLN A 177 -15.26 2.79 12.44
N SER A 178 -14.17 2.83 13.20
CA SER A 178 -13.52 4.09 13.54
C SER A 178 -12.06 3.88 13.87
N LEU A 179 -11.22 4.82 13.46
CA LEU A 179 -9.80 4.89 13.81
C LEU A 179 -9.49 6.30 14.30
N LYS A 180 -8.87 6.42 15.47
CA LYS A 180 -8.53 7.72 16.06
C LYS A 180 -7.13 7.69 16.65
N PHE A 181 -6.41 8.79 16.47
CA PHE A 181 -5.00 8.88 16.81
C PHE A 181 -4.74 10.09 17.71
N TRP A 182 -3.77 9.94 18.62
CA TRP A 182 -3.27 11.00 19.46
C TRP A 182 -1.75 10.92 19.58
N LYS A 183 -1.10 12.07 19.69
CA LYS A 183 0.30 12.22 20.07
C LYS A 183 0.40 13.10 21.30
N ASN A 184 1.03 12.61 22.36
CA ASN A 184 1.19 13.32 23.63
C ASN A 184 -0.14 13.89 24.16
N GLY A 185 -1.22 13.12 23.99
CA GLY A 185 -2.60 13.51 24.35
C GLY A 185 -3.31 14.46 23.38
N SER A 186 -2.62 15.03 22.39
CA SER A 186 -3.23 15.87 21.35
C SER A 186 -3.75 15.02 20.18
N PRO A 187 -4.97 15.24 19.69
CA PRO A 187 -5.51 14.46 18.57
C PRO A 187 -4.72 14.70 17.29
N LEU A 188 -4.49 13.64 16.53
CA LEU A 188 -3.98 13.71 15.16
C LEU A 188 -5.16 13.51 14.20
N ASP A 189 -5.37 14.50 13.33
CA ASP A 189 -6.33 14.40 12.23
C ASP A 189 -5.72 13.59 11.09
N ILE A 190 -6.02 12.29 11.03
CA ILE A 190 -5.50 11.35 10.03
C ILE A 190 -6.69 10.74 9.32
N SER A 191 -6.78 10.97 8.02
CA SER A 191 -7.75 10.32 7.15
C SER A 191 -7.25 8.92 6.80
N TYR A 192 -8.19 8.00 6.65
CA TYR A 192 -7.89 6.63 6.24
C TYR A 192 -8.96 6.12 5.29
N ILE A 193 -8.58 5.14 4.48
CA ILE A 193 -9.47 4.36 3.61
C ILE A 193 -9.43 2.89 4.01
N THR A 194 -10.50 2.16 3.70
CA THR A 194 -10.59 0.71 3.94
C THR A 194 -10.46 -0.10 2.65
N VAL A 195 -10.43 -1.43 2.79
CA VAL A 195 -10.39 -2.36 1.66
C VAL A 195 -11.59 -2.26 0.72
N ASP A 196 -12.72 -1.74 1.21
CA ASP A 196 -13.91 -1.51 0.37
C ASP A 196 -13.73 -0.32 -0.58
N GLU A 197 -12.84 0.61 -0.23
CA GLU A 197 -12.53 1.80 -1.03
C GLU A 197 -11.35 1.54 -1.97
N ASP A 198 -10.31 0.83 -1.50
CA ASP A 198 -9.14 0.48 -2.30
C ASP A 198 -8.64 -0.93 -1.92
N THR A 199 -8.66 -1.84 -2.88
CA THR A 199 -8.26 -3.24 -2.66
C THR A 199 -6.80 -3.38 -2.26
N ASN A 200 -5.96 -2.38 -2.51
CA ASN A 200 -4.56 -2.37 -2.06
C ASN A 200 -4.42 -2.24 -0.53
N VAL A 201 -5.50 -1.98 0.23
CA VAL A 201 -5.48 -2.13 1.70
C VAL A 201 -5.41 -3.61 2.13
N ALA A 202 -5.80 -4.53 1.24
CA ALA A 202 -5.71 -5.98 1.32
C ALA A 202 -6.52 -6.69 2.43
N ALA A 203 -6.87 -6.04 3.55
CA ALA A 203 -7.61 -6.68 4.64
C ALA A 203 -8.62 -5.76 5.32
N THR A 204 -9.73 -6.34 5.80
CA THR A 204 -10.82 -5.63 6.51
C THR A 204 -10.45 -5.14 7.92
N PHE A 205 -9.29 -5.56 8.42
CA PHE A 205 -8.71 -5.14 9.71
C PHE A 205 -7.43 -4.31 9.53
N CYS A 206 -7.17 -3.83 8.32
CA CYS A 206 -6.14 -2.84 8.03
C CYS A 206 -6.78 -1.55 7.49
N ALA A 207 -5.99 -0.49 7.45
CA ALA A 207 -6.40 0.77 6.85
C ALA A 207 -5.27 1.34 5.98
N GLY A 208 -5.64 2.01 4.89
CA GLY A 208 -4.72 2.78 4.06
C GLY A 208 -4.69 4.24 4.50
N ILE A 209 -3.50 4.81 4.66
CA ILE A 209 -3.32 6.24 4.98
C ILE A 209 -2.30 6.87 4.03
N SER A 210 -2.39 8.19 3.82
CA SER A 210 -1.39 8.91 3.03
C SER A 210 -0.02 8.77 3.68
N VAL A 211 1.05 8.76 2.88
CA VAL A 211 2.39 8.59 3.43
C VAL A 211 2.81 9.77 4.33
N LYS A 212 2.23 10.93 4.08
CA LYS A 212 2.35 12.11 4.94
C LYS A 212 1.71 11.88 6.31
N ASP A 213 0.55 11.26 6.36
CA ASP A 213 -0.10 10.89 7.62
C ASP A 213 0.61 9.74 8.32
N PHE A 214 1.12 8.78 7.56
CA PHE A 214 1.97 7.71 8.07
C PHE A 214 3.19 8.28 8.81
N CYS A 215 3.86 9.27 8.23
CA CYS A 215 4.97 9.97 8.87
C CYS A 215 4.61 10.59 10.23
N ARG A 216 3.37 11.09 10.39
CA ARG A 216 2.90 11.71 11.64
C ARG A 216 2.71 10.71 12.79
N LEU A 217 2.60 9.41 12.48
CA LEU A 217 2.55 8.34 13.48
C LEU A 217 3.90 8.10 14.16
N PHE A 218 5.00 8.63 13.61
CA PHE A 218 6.37 8.31 14.03
C PHE A 218 7.34 9.52 14.05
N ASP A 219 6.86 10.72 13.72
CA ASP A 219 7.68 11.92 13.45
C ASP A 219 8.75 11.71 12.38
N LEU A 220 8.35 11.14 11.26
CA LEU A 220 9.23 10.91 10.13
C LEU A 220 9.05 11.99 9.07
N SER A 221 10.07 12.12 8.23
CA SER A 221 9.98 12.69 6.89
C SER A 221 10.18 11.58 5.87
N PHE A 222 9.86 11.84 4.60
CA PHE A 222 9.99 10.83 3.56
C PHE A 222 10.54 11.39 2.25
N GLU A 223 11.13 10.50 1.47
CA GLU A 223 11.58 10.70 0.10
C GLU A 223 11.12 9.53 -0.77
N ILE A 224 10.71 9.83 -2.00
CA ILE A 224 10.25 8.84 -2.97
C ILE A 224 11.21 8.83 -4.15
N SER A 225 11.68 7.64 -4.51
CA SER A 225 12.45 7.38 -5.72
C SER A 225 11.69 6.34 -6.55
N GLU A 226 10.93 6.81 -7.52
CA GLU A 226 10.16 5.94 -8.41
C GLU A 226 11.05 5.06 -9.29
N SER A 227 12.21 5.58 -9.72
CA SER A 227 13.19 4.79 -10.49
C SER A 227 13.74 3.60 -9.70
N ASP A 228 13.88 3.76 -8.38
CA ASP A 228 14.33 2.69 -7.48
C ASP A 228 13.15 1.89 -6.89
N ARG A 229 11.90 2.26 -7.23
CA ARG A 229 10.66 1.75 -6.63
C ARG A 229 10.68 1.79 -5.10
N ARG A 230 11.22 2.89 -4.58
CA ARG A 230 11.59 3.01 -3.18
C ARG A 230 10.91 4.19 -2.51
N ILE A 231 10.47 3.96 -1.29
CA ILE A 231 10.19 5.00 -0.31
C ILE A 231 11.18 4.92 0.84
N SER A 232 11.75 6.05 1.22
CA SER A 232 12.69 6.17 2.33
C SER A 232 12.14 7.10 3.40
N PHE A 233 12.21 6.67 4.65
CA PHE A 233 11.77 7.43 5.83
C PHE A 233 12.96 7.83 6.68
N TYR A 234 12.93 9.05 7.21
CA TYR A 234 13.98 9.61 8.05
C TYR A 234 13.40 10.24 9.29
N LYS A 235 14.07 10.06 10.43
CA LYS A 235 13.70 10.75 11.67
C LYS A 235 13.83 12.27 11.50
N SER A 236 12.76 12.99 11.83
CA SER A 236 12.74 14.47 11.80
C SER A 236 13.52 15.11 12.95
#